data_AF-A0A815QSN1-F1
#
_entry.id   AF-A0A815QSN1-F1
#
_cell.length_a   1.000
_cell.length_b   1.000
_cell.length_c   1.000
_cell.angle_alpha   90.00
_cell.angle_beta   90.00
_cell.angle_gamma   90.00
#
_symmetry.space_group_name_H-M   'P 1'
#
loop_
_entity.id
_entity.type
_entity.pdbx_description
1 polymer ?
#
loop_
_entity_poly.entity_id
_entity_poly.type
_entity_poly.pdbx_seq_one_letter_code
_entity_poly.pdbx_strand_id
1 'polypeptide(L)'
;MMDTISHNLIAKRSWYFYDDAIIALATNLTLTTQTTPWTTLASRLLLTGKITIGFFNSTVITLSDGNYSFSFNQEKTSSNVQWIHVGNSNIGYLLQSQQQYATLGFEFGIKTGNYLEIGPFNSTVTKRLLTIWIDHGLGPYTLNYNYIILPSISLESIPTLIKQYNDEQIFTCLSTTNSFHGTMWPTLKRASFVLWDNITTTFSCKSPLFEINIELSDAGAYLYSETITDFTVTASHATHTNGNIKVTVDQIGFGEGCSTSEKNNAKKTDITLALPSSPDL
;
A
#
# COMPACT_ATOMS: atom_id res chain seq x y z
N MET A 1 3.98 -7.39 -5.76
CA MET A 1 3.18 -6.68 -6.79
C MET A 1 2.21 -7.66 -7.43
N MET A 2 1.05 -7.21 -7.91
CA MET A 2 0.04 -8.04 -8.58
C MET A 2 -0.67 -7.22 -9.66
N ASP A 3 -0.66 -7.73 -10.89
CA ASP A 3 -1.55 -7.27 -11.96
C ASP A 3 -2.77 -8.19 -12.00
N THR A 4 -3.96 -7.60 -12.09
CA THR A 4 -5.23 -8.33 -12.06
C THR A 4 -5.97 -8.03 -13.35
N ILE A 5 -6.30 -9.08 -14.09
CA ILE A 5 -7.21 -9.01 -15.23
C ILE A 5 -8.20 -10.15 -15.06
N SER A 6 -9.41 -9.84 -14.61
CA SER A 6 -10.44 -10.86 -14.33
C SER A 6 -11.83 -10.24 -14.42
N HIS A 7 -12.77 -10.92 -15.10
CA HIS A 7 -14.18 -10.52 -15.13
C HIS A 7 -14.42 -9.01 -15.41
N ASN A 8 -13.74 -8.46 -16.41
CA ASN A 8 -13.81 -7.03 -16.80
C ASN A 8 -13.25 -6.02 -15.76
N LEU A 9 -12.53 -6.52 -14.75
CA LEU A 9 -11.79 -5.73 -13.78
C LEU A 9 -10.29 -5.79 -14.08
N ILE A 10 -9.67 -4.63 -14.23
CA ILE A 10 -8.22 -4.45 -14.30
C ILE A 10 -7.76 -3.72 -13.05
N ALA A 11 -6.62 -4.08 -12.46
CA ALA A 11 -5.98 -3.32 -11.37
C ALA A 11 -4.50 -3.68 -11.20
N LYS A 12 -3.66 -2.66 -11.05
CA LYS A 12 -2.26 -2.82 -10.61
C LYS A 12 -2.18 -2.58 -9.11
N ARG A 13 -1.76 -3.59 -8.34
CA ARG A 13 -1.75 -3.58 -6.86
C ARG A 13 -0.37 -3.88 -6.30
N SER A 14 0.08 -3.13 -5.31
CA SER A 14 1.36 -3.34 -4.64
C SER A 14 1.26 -3.12 -3.14
N TRP A 15 2.09 -3.85 -2.40
CA TRP A 15 2.20 -3.76 -0.95
C TRP A 15 3.66 -3.52 -0.58
N TYR A 16 3.87 -2.56 0.30
CA TYR A 16 5.19 -2.13 0.77
C TYR A 16 5.27 -2.39 2.26
N PHE A 17 6.22 -3.23 2.66
CA PHE A 17 6.37 -3.71 4.01
C PHE A 17 7.51 -2.94 4.68
N TYR A 18 7.16 -2.20 5.72
CA TYR A 18 8.09 -1.55 6.63
C TYR A 18 7.99 -2.21 8.01
N ASP A 19 8.76 -1.72 8.97
CA ASP A 19 8.89 -2.34 10.29
C ASP A 19 7.52 -2.45 11.01
N ASP A 20 6.78 -1.34 11.08
CA ASP A 20 5.50 -1.27 11.82
C ASP A 20 4.29 -0.95 10.93
N ALA A 21 4.45 -0.99 9.60
CA ALA A 21 3.39 -0.60 8.68
C ALA A 21 3.46 -1.32 7.34
N ILE A 22 2.29 -1.51 6.74
CA ILE A 22 2.14 -2.02 5.37
C ILE A 22 1.38 -0.96 4.56
N ILE A 23 2.00 -0.44 3.51
CA ILE A 23 1.36 0.52 2.61
C ILE A 23 0.81 -0.25 1.41
N ALA A 24 -0.50 -0.16 1.17
CA ALA A 24 -1.16 -0.75 0.02
C ALA A 24 -1.49 0.34 -0.99
N LEU A 25 -0.99 0.19 -2.22
CA LEU A 25 -1.23 1.12 -3.32
C LEU A 25 -1.89 0.38 -4.49
N ALA A 26 -2.84 1.03 -5.15
CA ALA A 26 -3.42 0.54 -6.38
C ALA A 26 -3.74 1.64 -7.37
N THR A 27 -3.46 1.36 -8.64
CA THR A 27 -3.81 2.21 -9.78
C THR A 27 -4.50 1.41 -10.86
N ASN A 28 -5.12 2.16 -11.78
CA ASN A 28 -5.78 1.59 -12.95
C ASN A 28 -6.83 0.54 -12.54
N LEU A 29 -7.56 0.80 -11.44
CA LEU A 29 -8.73 0.02 -11.06
C LEU A 29 -9.85 0.34 -12.06
N THR A 30 -9.84 -0.36 -13.18
CA THR A 30 -10.73 -0.13 -14.30
C THR A 30 -11.80 -1.20 -14.33
N LEU A 31 -13.05 -0.75 -14.34
CA LEU A 31 -14.20 -1.60 -14.58
C LEU A 31 -14.93 -1.10 -15.82
N THR A 32 -15.20 -1.99 -16.77
CA THR A 32 -15.89 -1.64 -18.04
C THR A 32 -17.38 -2.01 -18.03
N THR A 33 -17.86 -2.68 -16.98
CA THR A 33 -19.25 -3.12 -16.82
C THR A 33 -19.99 -2.35 -15.72
N GLN A 34 -21.32 -2.37 -15.76
CA GLN A 34 -22.18 -1.80 -14.70
C GLN A 34 -22.29 -2.76 -13.51
N THR A 35 -21.18 -2.97 -12.81
CA THR A 35 -21.10 -3.77 -11.58
C THR A 35 -20.44 -2.95 -10.48
N THR A 36 -20.55 -3.40 -9.23
CA THR A 36 -20.00 -2.71 -8.05
C THR A 36 -18.90 -3.55 -7.41
N PRO A 37 -17.62 -3.33 -7.75
CA PRO A 37 -16.52 -4.02 -7.12
C PRO A 37 -16.10 -3.29 -5.84
N TRP A 38 -15.49 -4.03 -4.92
CA TRP A 38 -14.93 -3.47 -3.70
C TRP A 38 -13.51 -3.98 -3.47
N THR A 39 -12.77 -3.26 -2.63
CA THR A 39 -11.51 -3.73 -2.06
C THR A 39 -11.69 -3.98 -0.58
N THR A 40 -11.52 -5.23 -0.16
CA THR A 40 -11.58 -5.62 1.25
C THR A 40 -10.29 -5.23 1.96
N LEU A 41 -10.42 -4.42 3.02
CA LEU A 41 -9.32 -4.05 3.94
C LEU A 41 -9.10 -5.16 4.97
N ALA A 42 -10.20 -5.73 5.48
CA ALA A 42 -10.17 -6.79 6.46
C ALA A 42 -11.37 -7.73 6.28
N SER A 43 -11.15 -9.03 6.41
CA SER A 43 -12.19 -10.04 6.61
C SER A 43 -11.66 -11.04 7.63
N ARG A 44 -12.16 -10.98 8.86
CA ARG A 44 -11.57 -11.73 9.98
C ARG A 44 -12.54 -12.05 11.08
N LEU A 45 -12.18 -13.03 11.92
CA LEU A 45 -12.82 -13.22 13.21
C LEU A 45 -12.56 -12.01 14.12
N LEU A 46 -13.60 -11.57 14.80
CA LEU A 46 -13.54 -10.52 15.81
C LEU A 46 -14.28 -11.00 17.07
N LEU A 47 -13.63 -11.88 17.83
CA LEU A 47 -14.24 -12.56 18.98
C LEU A 47 -14.81 -11.57 20.00
N THR A 48 -14.10 -10.48 20.26
CA THR A 48 -14.48 -9.40 21.15
C THR A 48 -13.99 -8.06 20.59
N GLY A 49 -14.51 -6.94 21.11
CA GLY A 49 -14.04 -5.60 20.78
C GLY A 49 -14.94 -4.84 19.81
N LYS A 50 -14.75 -3.52 19.78
CA LYS A 50 -15.48 -2.57 18.95
C LYS A 50 -14.60 -2.02 17.84
N ILE A 51 -15.22 -1.35 16.88
CA ILE A 51 -14.50 -0.61 15.84
C ILE A 51 -14.58 0.87 16.16
N THR A 52 -13.45 1.55 16.24
CA THR A 52 -13.39 3.00 16.45
C THR A 52 -12.93 3.66 15.16
N ILE A 53 -13.60 4.72 14.76
CA ILE A 53 -13.36 5.44 13.50
C ILE A 53 -13.08 6.90 13.84
N GLY A 54 -11.98 7.43 13.33
CA GLY A 54 -11.70 8.87 13.34
C GLY A 54 -11.93 9.49 11.98
N PHE A 55 -12.49 10.69 11.98
CA PHE A 55 -12.79 11.48 10.79
C PHE A 55 -11.85 12.67 10.67
N PHE A 56 -11.68 13.20 9.45
CA PHE A 56 -10.83 14.37 9.21
C PHE A 56 -11.31 15.66 9.92
N ASN A 57 -12.56 15.71 10.35
CA ASN A 57 -13.11 16.81 11.17
C ASN A 57 -12.85 16.62 12.68
N SER A 58 -11.94 15.72 13.05
CA SER A 58 -11.61 15.35 14.44
C SER A 58 -12.72 14.64 15.23
N THR A 59 -13.85 14.32 14.60
CA THR A 59 -14.87 13.47 15.24
C THR A 59 -14.33 12.05 15.38
N VAL A 60 -14.60 11.41 16.51
CA VAL A 60 -14.29 9.99 16.76
C VAL A 60 -15.55 9.29 17.22
N ILE A 61 -15.90 8.18 16.57
CA ILE A 61 -17.05 7.35 16.95
C ILE A 61 -16.60 5.92 17.21
N THR A 62 -17.33 5.22 18.07
CA THR A 62 -17.14 3.78 18.28
C THR A 62 -18.42 3.05 17.93
N LEU A 63 -18.31 2.08 17.02
CA LEU A 63 -19.42 1.33 16.48
C LEU A 63 -19.65 0.03 17.27
N SER A 64 -20.93 -0.32 17.44
CA SER A 64 -21.40 -1.63 17.90
C SER A 64 -21.67 -2.55 16.71
N ASP A 65 -21.97 -3.82 16.95
CA ASP A 65 -22.32 -4.78 15.88
C ASP A 65 -23.43 -4.23 14.98
N GLY A 66 -23.25 -4.38 13.66
CA GLY A 66 -24.15 -3.84 12.66
C GLY A 66 -23.49 -3.66 11.29
N ASN A 67 -24.27 -3.05 10.40
CA ASN A 67 -23.84 -2.66 9.06
C ASN A 67 -23.77 -1.15 8.99
N TYR A 68 -22.62 -0.63 8.58
CA TYR A 68 -22.38 0.81 8.47
C TYR A 68 -21.73 1.12 7.12
N SER A 69 -21.96 2.35 6.65
CA SER A 69 -21.42 2.85 5.40
C SER A 69 -21.14 4.34 5.56
N PHE A 70 -19.94 4.76 5.13
CA PHE A 70 -19.53 6.17 5.16
C PHE A 70 -19.18 6.64 3.76
N SER A 71 -19.97 7.56 3.22
CA SER A 71 -19.78 8.08 1.86
C SER A 71 -18.52 8.93 1.74
N PHE A 72 -17.93 8.91 0.55
CA PHE A 72 -16.91 9.86 0.15
C PHE A 72 -17.48 11.29 0.06
N ASN A 73 -16.68 12.29 0.42
CA ASN A 73 -17.09 13.68 0.32
C ASN A 73 -16.83 14.21 -1.08
N GLN A 74 -17.86 14.22 -1.92
CA GLN A 74 -17.73 14.69 -3.30
C GLN A 74 -17.40 16.19 -3.39
N GLU A 75 -17.95 17.01 -2.50
CA GLU A 75 -17.71 18.46 -2.51
C GLU A 75 -16.27 18.82 -2.15
N LYS A 76 -15.70 18.10 -1.17
CA LYS A 76 -14.31 18.31 -0.71
C LYS A 76 -13.30 17.42 -1.44
N THR A 77 -13.77 16.57 -2.36
CA THR A 77 -12.96 15.57 -3.07
C THR A 77 -12.06 14.76 -2.13
N SER A 78 -12.58 14.36 -0.96
CA SER A 78 -11.79 13.72 0.09
C SER A 78 -12.57 12.60 0.79
N SER A 79 -11.84 11.62 1.32
CA SER A 79 -12.43 10.71 2.31
C SER A 79 -12.90 11.53 3.52
N ASN A 80 -14.03 11.15 4.11
CA ASN A 80 -14.43 11.68 5.43
C ASN A 80 -13.71 10.92 6.56
N VAL A 81 -13.40 9.64 6.33
CA VAL A 81 -12.78 8.76 7.32
C VAL A 81 -11.27 8.89 7.23
N GLN A 82 -10.65 9.25 8.33
CA GLN A 82 -9.21 9.39 8.42
C GLN A 82 -8.56 8.07 8.83
N TRP A 83 -9.11 7.37 9.83
CA TRP A 83 -8.54 6.12 10.30
C TRP A 83 -9.59 5.21 10.92
N ILE A 84 -9.26 3.92 10.97
CA ILE A 84 -10.05 2.86 11.58
C ILE A 84 -9.17 2.13 12.58
N HIS A 85 -9.66 1.88 13.79
CA HIS A 85 -9.00 1.00 14.77
C HIS A 85 -9.90 -0.19 15.10
N VAL A 86 -9.33 -1.38 15.00
CA VAL A 86 -9.99 -2.63 15.35
C VAL A 86 -9.61 -3.01 16.79
N GLY A 87 -10.36 -2.45 17.75
CA GLY A 87 -10.15 -2.48 19.20
C GLY A 87 -9.23 -3.59 19.71
N ASN A 88 -9.78 -4.78 19.95
CA ASN A 88 -9.04 -5.86 20.61
C ASN A 88 -8.01 -6.57 19.72
N SER A 89 -8.00 -6.28 18.41
CA SER A 89 -6.99 -6.80 17.50
C SER A 89 -5.78 -5.88 17.39
N ASN A 90 -5.86 -4.66 17.94
CA ASN A 90 -4.83 -3.62 17.84
C ASN A 90 -4.33 -3.44 16.40
N ILE A 91 -5.26 -3.35 15.44
CA ILE A 91 -4.93 -3.04 14.05
C ILE A 91 -5.55 -1.72 13.64
N GLY A 92 -4.70 -0.81 13.17
CA GLY A 92 -5.09 0.45 12.56
C GLY A 92 -5.13 0.35 11.03
N TYR A 93 -6.04 1.10 10.42
CA TYR A 93 -6.03 1.38 8.98
C TYR A 93 -6.06 2.89 8.80
N LEU A 94 -5.06 3.45 8.13
CA LEU A 94 -5.00 4.87 7.78
C LEU A 94 -5.48 5.07 6.33
N LEU A 95 -6.29 6.11 6.12
CA LEU A 95 -6.93 6.47 4.86
C LEU A 95 -6.54 7.91 4.41
N GLN A 96 -5.36 8.36 4.83
CA GLN A 96 -4.92 9.76 4.78
C GLN A 96 -4.82 10.29 3.35
N SER A 97 -4.35 9.44 2.44
CA SER A 97 -4.20 9.75 1.02
C SER A 97 -5.26 9.07 0.17
N GLN A 98 -6.32 8.53 0.80
CA GLN A 98 -7.29 7.71 0.10
C GLN A 98 -8.01 8.50 -0.99
N GLN A 99 -8.08 7.90 -2.16
CA GLN A 99 -8.65 8.48 -3.38
C GLN A 99 -10.17 8.33 -3.41
N GLN A 100 -10.80 8.76 -4.51
CA GLN A 100 -12.24 8.66 -4.69
C GLN A 100 -12.75 7.22 -4.58
N TYR A 101 -13.82 7.06 -3.83
CA TYR A 101 -14.60 5.82 -3.71
C TYR A 101 -16.10 6.18 -3.52
N ALA A 102 -17.01 5.21 -3.54
CA ALA A 102 -18.42 5.45 -3.26
C ALA A 102 -18.68 5.49 -1.75
N THR A 103 -18.42 4.38 -1.07
CA THR A 103 -18.53 4.27 0.39
C THR A 103 -17.41 3.44 1.02
N LEU A 104 -17.16 3.67 2.30
CA LEU A 104 -16.38 2.77 3.15
C LEU A 104 -17.37 1.95 3.98
N GLY A 105 -17.44 0.65 3.70
CA GLY A 105 -18.39 -0.27 4.29
C GLY A 105 -17.82 -1.07 5.45
N PHE A 106 -18.69 -1.34 6.42
CA PHE A 106 -18.41 -2.12 7.60
C PHE A 106 -19.56 -3.09 7.84
N GLU A 107 -19.24 -4.35 8.03
CA GLU A 107 -20.18 -5.37 8.50
C GLU A 107 -19.48 -6.13 9.62
N PHE A 108 -20.03 -6.10 10.82
CA PHE A 108 -19.52 -6.94 11.89
C PHE A 108 -20.61 -7.34 12.86
N GLY A 109 -20.59 -8.61 13.23
CA GLY A 109 -21.65 -9.25 13.99
C GLY A 109 -21.55 -10.77 13.94
N ILE A 110 -22.52 -11.43 14.57
CA ILE A 110 -22.61 -12.89 14.56
C ILE A 110 -23.08 -13.36 13.19
N LYS A 111 -22.30 -14.23 12.56
CA LYS A 111 -22.69 -14.98 11.36
C LYS A 111 -22.69 -16.47 11.65
N THR A 112 -23.60 -17.17 11.00
CA THR A 112 -23.70 -18.63 11.01
C THR A 112 -23.55 -19.12 9.58
N GLY A 113 -22.69 -20.12 9.37
CA GLY A 113 -22.54 -20.81 8.10
C GLY A 113 -22.40 -22.31 8.32
N ASN A 114 -22.52 -23.10 7.25
CA ASN A 114 -22.35 -24.55 7.31
C ASN A 114 -21.27 -24.99 6.31
N TYR A 115 -20.40 -25.91 6.72
CA TYR A 115 -19.35 -26.43 5.84
C TYR A 115 -19.88 -27.15 4.59
N LEU A 116 -21.15 -27.58 4.54
CA LEU A 116 -21.78 -28.14 3.34
C LEU A 116 -21.86 -27.15 2.18
N GLU A 117 -21.84 -25.84 2.44
CA GLU A 117 -21.91 -24.82 1.40
C GLU A 117 -20.61 -24.74 0.57
N ILE A 118 -19.49 -25.22 1.13
CA ILE A 118 -18.16 -25.11 0.53
C ILE A 118 -17.40 -26.46 0.50
N GLY A 119 -18.03 -27.56 0.92
CA GLY A 119 -17.38 -28.85 1.07
C GLY A 119 -18.35 -29.98 1.47
N PRO A 120 -17.83 -31.18 1.79
CA PRO A 120 -18.68 -32.36 2.02
C PRO A 120 -19.15 -32.51 3.49
N PHE A 121 -18.70 -31.66 4.41
CA PHE A 121 -18.94 -31.83 5.85
C PHE A 121 -20.18 -31.07 6.32
N ASN A 122 -21.13 -31.76 6.95
CA ASN A 122 -22.29 -31.14 7.61
C ASN A 122 -21.99 -30.70 9.04
N SER A 123 -21.42 -29.51 9.15
CA SER A 123 -21.15 -28.89 10.45
C SER A 123 -21.45 -27.40 10.38
N THR A 124 -22.39 -26.95 11.22
CA THR A 124 -22.74 -25.55 11.39
C THR A 124 -21.74 -24.86 12.33
N VAL A 125 -21.28 -23.68 11.95
CA VAL A 125 -20.37 -22.86 12.75
C VAL A 125 -20.95 -21.46 12.89
N THR A 126 -20.97 -20.95 14.11
CA THR A 126 -21.39 -19.59 14.44
C THR A 126 -20.23 -18.83 15.05
N LYS A 127 -19.87 -17.68 14.45
CA LYS A 127 -18.76 -16.82 14.91
C LYS A 127 -19.09 -15.35 14.71
N ARG A 128 -18.43 -14.49 15.48
CA ARG A 128 -18.43 -13.05 15.25
C ARG A 128 -17.36 -12.70 14.22
N LEU A 129 -17.76 -12.08 13.12
CA LEU A 129 -16.89 -11.68 12.02
C LEU A 129 -16.89 -10.17 11.85
N LEU A 130 -15.82 -9.66 11.24
CA LEU A 130 -15.66 -8.29 10.79
C LEU A 130 -15.22 -8.30 9.33
N THR A 131 -15.94 -7.54 8.52
CA THR A 131 -15.58 -7.18 7.16
C THR A 131 -15.50 -5.66 7.05
N ILE A 132 -14.40 -5.14 6.50
CA ILE A 132 -14.21 -3.73 6.17
C ILE A 132 -13.83 -3.66 4.70
N TRP A 133 -14.46 -2.79 3.92
CA TRP A 133 -14.16 -2.65 2.50
C TRP A 133 -14.33 -1.22 2.00
N ILE A 134 -13.59 -0.88 0.94
CA ILE A 134 -13.83 0.30 0.11
C ILE A 134 -14.73 -0.15 -1.05
N ASP A 135 -15.94 0.39 -1.12
CA ASP A 135 -16.84 0.26 -2.26
C ASP A 135 -16.47 1.33 -3.29
N HIS A 136 -16.12 0.91 -4.51
CA HIS A 136 -15.66 1.80 -5.58
C HIS A 136 -16.82 2.35 -6.44
N GLY A 137 -18.06 1.96 -6.14
CA GLY A 137 -19.25 2.39 -6.85
C GLY A 137 -19.56 1.58 -8.10
N LEU A 138 -20.62 1.98 -8.79
CA LEU A 138 -21.08 1.35 -10.03
C LEU A 138 -20.20 1.78 -11.20
N GLY A 139 -19.66 0.80 -11.95
CA GLY A 139 -18.93 1.06 -13.20
C GLY A 139 -19.80 1.60 -14.34
N PRO A 140 -19.20 2.05 -15.45
CA PRO A 140 -17.76 2.01 -15.75
C PRO A 140 -16.97 3.19 -15.16
N TYR A 141 -15.72 2.95 -14.78
CA TYR A 141 -14.77 3.97 -14.32
C TYR A 141 -13.33 3.48 -14.39
N THR A 142 -12.39 4.38 -14.11
CA THR A 142 -11.03 4.04 -13.68
C THR A 142 -10.72 4.84 -12.42
N LEU A 143 -10.39 4.14 -11.34
CA LEU A 143 -10.10 4.72 -10.04
C LEU A 143 -8.75 4.21 -9.51
N ASN A 144 -8.32 4.79 -8.40
CA ASN A 144 -7.15 4.38 -7.63
C ASN A 144 -7.59 4.17 -6.17
N TYR A 145 -6.80 3.46 -5.38
CA TYR A 145 -6.99 3.44 -3.93
C TYR A 145 -5.66 3.28 -3.20
N ASN A 146 -5.61 3.71 -1.95
CA ASN A 146 -4.50 3.47 -1.06
C ASN A 146 -4.96 3.44 0.40
N TYR A 147 -4.22 2.70 1.21
CA TYR A 147 -4.40 2.66 2.65
C TYR A 147 -3.11 2.15 3.31
N ILE A 148 -2.93 2.45 4.59
CA ILE A 148 -1.82 1.92 5.40
C ILE A 148 -2.39 1.03 6.49
N ILE A 149 -1.87 -0.19 6.63
CA ILE A 149 -2.18 -1.11 7.72
C ILE A 149 -1.13 -0.91 8.81
N LEU A 150 -1.58 -0.76 10.05
CA LEU A 150 -0.75 -0.62 11.25
C LEU A 150 -1.02 -1.80 12.19
N PRO A 151 -0.20 -2.86 12.15
CA PRO A 151 -0.28 -3.94 13.12
C PRO A 151 0.07 -3.47 14.54
N SER A 152 -0.45 -4.15 15.55
CA SER A 152 -0.05 -4.00 16.96
C SER A 152 -0.10 -2.58 17.53
N ILE A 153 -1.03 -1.74 17.06
CA ILE A 153 -1.16 -0.33 17.49
C ILE A 153 -2.31 -0.13 18.49
N SER A 154 -2.06 0.65 19.54
CA SER A 154 -3.12 1.09 20.46
C SER A 154 -4.01 2.16 19.80
N LEU A 155 -5.25 2.30 20.27
CA LEU A 155 -6.17 3.33 19.78
C LEU A 155 -5.61 4.72 20.06
N GLU A 156 -5.04 4.91 21.25
CA GLU A 156 -4.53 6.17 21.76
C GLU A 156 -3.29 6.66 20.99
N SER A 157 -2.52 5.74 20.40
CA SER A 157 -1.32 6.08 19.63
C SER A 157 -1.62 6.65 18.24
N ILE A 158 -2.81 6.38 17.67
CA ILE A 158 -3.11 6.73 16.27
C ILE A 158 -2.92 8.23 15.96
N PRO A 159 -3.47 9.18 16.75
CA PRO A 159 -3.31 10.61 16.43
C PRO A 159 -1.84 11.06 16.43
N THR A 160 -1.05 10.61 17.40
CA THR A 160 0.39 10.90 17.49
C THR A 160 1.15 10.34 16.29
N LEU A 161 0.83 9.11 15.89
CA LEU A 161 1.46 8.45 14.75
C LEU A 161 1.14 9.16 13.43
N ILE A 162 -0.11 9.58 13.22
CA ILE A 162 -0.51 10.37 12.05
C ILE A 162 0.26 11.69 11.99
N LYS A 163 0.41 12.37 13.15
CA LYS A 163 1.21 13.58 13.23
C LYS A 163 2.67 13.31 12.85
N GLN A 164 3.27 12.27 13.41
CA GLN A 164 4.63 11.86 13.06
C GLN A 164 4.78 11.60 11.56
N TYR A 165 3.87 10.84 10.95
CA TYR A 165 3.95 10.51 9.52
C TYR A 165 3.76 11.73 8.60
N ASN A 166 3.01 12.75 9.04
CA ASN A 166 2.94 14.03 8.35
C ASN A 166 4.26 14.81 8.46
N ASP A 167 4.83 14.90 9.67
CA ASP A 167 6.09 15.60 9.91
C ASP A 167 7.26 14.93 9.15
N GLU A 168 7.24 13.60 9.07
CA GLU A 168 8.18 12.79 8.29
C GLU A 168 7.86 12.78 6.80
N GLN A 169 6.72 13.31 6.34
CA GLN A 169 6.32 13.34 4.93
C GLN A 169 6.08 11.95 4.29
N ILE A 170 5.68 10.95 5.07
CA ILE A 170 5.37 9.59 4.55
C ILE A 170 4.25 9.64 3.52
N PHE A 171 3.15 10.36 3.80
CA PHE A 171 1.99 10.43 2.92
C PHE A 171 2.26 11.15 1.60
N THR A 172 3.18 12.12 1.59
CA THR A 172 3.56 12.88 0.40
C THR A 172 4.61 12.17 -0.44
N CYS A 173 5.39 11.26 0.15
CA CYS A 173 6.33 10.41 -0.57
C CYS A 173 5.70 9.10 -1.09
N LEU A 174 4.38 9.09 -1.31
CA LEU A 174 3.68 8.02 -2.02
C LEU A 174 3.48 8.43 -3.48
N SER A 175 3.91 7.60 -4.41
CA SER A 175 3.69 7.78 -5.85
C SER A 175 2.88 6.60 -6.40
N THR A 176 1.86 6.91 -7.19
CA THR A 176 0.90 5.93 -7.74
C THR A 176 0.54 6.31 -9.18
N THR A 177 1.46 6.10 -10.11
CA THR A 177 1.19 6.24 -11.54
C THR A 177 0.89 4.87 -12.16
N ASN A 178 0.33 4.86 -13.37
CA ASN A 178 0.02 3.61 -14.07
C ASN A 178 1.25 2.75 -14.39
N SER A 179 2.43 3.37 -14.54
CA SER A 179 3.69 2.66 -14.82
C SER A 179 4.53 2.44 -13.57
N PHE A 180 4.29 3.18 -12.48
CA PHE A 180 5.16 3.15 -11.31
C PHE A 180 4.42 3.37 -9.99
N HIS A 181 4.72 2.55 -9.00
CA HIS A 181 4.35 2.79 -7.61
C HIS A 181 5.62 2.94 -6.77
N GLY A 182 5.66 3.92 -5.87
CA GLY A 182 6.83 4.19 -5.04
C GLY A 182 6.47 4.71 -3.66
N THR A 183 7.25 4.33 -2.66
CA THR A 183 7.10 4.78 -1.27
C THR A 183 8.46 5.09 -0.67
N MET A 184 8.52 6.06 0.24
CA MET A 184 9.70 6.34 1.06
C MET A 184 9.30 6.42 2.54
N TRP A 185 10.11 5.82 3.40
CA TRP A 185 10.01 5.92 4.85
C TRP A 185 11.23 6.64 5.41
N PRO A 186 11.12 7.94 5.72
CA PRO A 186 12.29 8.77 5.99
C PRO A 186 13.09 8.43 7.23
N THR A 187 12.43 8.16 8.36
CA THR A 187 13.13 7.79 9.61
C THR A 187 13.92 6.48 9.46
N LEU A 188 13.47 5.58 8.58
CA LEU A 188 14.17 4.33 8.29
C LEU A 188 15.22 4.48 7.19
N LYS A 189 15.26 5.62 6.49
CA LYS A 189 16.03 5.84 5.25
C LYS A 189 15.84 4.71 4.24
N ARG A 190 14.60 4.25 4.10
CA ARG A 190 14.21 3.16 3.21
C ARG A 190 13.23 3.67 2.18
N ALA A 191 13.30 3.11 0.98
CA ALA A 191 12.31 3.35 -0.06
C ALA A 191 12.07 2.06 -0.83
N SER A 192 10.88 1.93 -1.40
CA SER A 192 10.46 0.71 -2.08
C SER A 192 9.64 1.06 -3.31
N PHE A 193 9.89 0.36 -4.41
CA PHE A 193 9.35 0.70 -5.72
C PHE A 193 8.86 -0.52 -6.48
N VAL A 194 7.89 -0.28 -7.35
CA VAL A 194 7.42 -1.22 -8.36
C VAL A 194 7.35 -0.44 -9.67
N LEU A 195 8.13 -0.86 -10.66
CA LEU A 195 8.06 -0.38 -12.04
C LEU A 195 7.39 -1.49 -12.86
N TRP A 196 6.27 -1.19 -13.49
CA TRP A 196 5.44 -2.21 -14.15
C TRP A 196 5.92 -2.55 -15.57
N ASP A 197 6.55 -1.59 -16.24
CA ASP A 197 6.92 -1.65 -17.65
C ASP A 197 8.37 -1.14 -17.83
N ASN A 198 9.08 -1.56 -18.87
CA ASN A 198 10.45 -1.07 -19.17
C ASN A 198 10.42 0.38 -19.66
N ILE A 199 10.29 1.32 -18.72
CA ILE A 199 10.24 2.75 -18.96
C ILE A 199 11.07 3.49 -17.91
N THR A 200 12.01 4.31 -18.39
CA THR A 200 12.82 5.16 -17.51
C THR A 200 11.91 6.07 -16.69
N THR A 201 11.94 5.86 -15.38
CA THR A 201 11.12 6.56 -14.40
C THR A 201 12.00 7.03 -13.26
N THR A 202 11.93 8.32 -12.96
CA THR A 202 12.61 8.92 -11.82
C THR A 202 11.62 9.11 -10.66
N PHE A 203 12.01 8.65 -9.49
CA PHE A 203 11.34 8.98 -8.23
C PHE A 203 12.25 9.88 -7.40
N SER A 204 11.73 11.06 -7.08
CA SER A 204 12.40 12.00 -6.20
C SER A 204 11.46 12.35 -5.04
N CYS A 205 11.92 12.14 -3.81
CA CYS A 205 11.24 12.68 -2.63
C CYS A 205 12.24 13.26 -1.65
N LYS A 206 11.92 14.43 -1.09
CA LYS A 206 12.74 15.16 -0.14
C LYS A 206 11.93 15.48 1.10
N SER A 207 12.22 14.77 2.19
CA SER A 207 11.69 15.03 3.52
C SER A 207 12.73 15.72 4.42
N PRO A 208 12.36 16.21 5.60
CA PRO A 208 13.33 16.76 6.55
C PRO A 208 14.39 15.77 7.05
N LEU A 209 14.11 14.46 7.01
CA LEU A 209 14.98 13.41 7.56
C LEU A 209 15.76 12.64 6.50
N PHE A 210 15.26 12.63 5.26
CA PHE A 210 15.81 11.81 4.19
C PHE A 210 15.40 12.35 2.81
N GLU A 211 16.31 12.29 1.86
CA GLU A 211 16.11 12.67 0.47
C GLU A 211 16.60 11.54 -0.42
N ILE A 212 15.80 11.16 -1.40
CA ILE A 212 16.17 10.17 -2.41
C ILE A 212 15.85 10.71 -3.79
N ASN A 213 16.78 10.50 -4.71
CA ASN A 213 16.54 10.59 -6.15
C ASN A 213 17.06 9.30 -6.79
N ILE A 214 16.14 8.54 -7.40
CA ILE A 214 16.42 7.22 -7.98
C ILE A 214 15.73 7.11 -9.34
N GLU A 215 16.45 6.60 -10.32
CA GLU A 215 15.94 6.32 -11.66
C GLU A 215 15.99 4.82 -11.93
N LEU A 216 14.86 4.28 -12.39
CA LEU A 216 14.65 2.89 -12.73
C LEU A 216 14.29 2.81 -14.21
N SER A 217 14.84 1.86 -14.95
CA SER A 217 14.53 1.71 -16.39
C SER A 217 13.91 0.37 -16.76
N ASP A 218 14.08 -0.65 -15.94
CA ASP A 218 13.58 -2.00 -16.19
C ASP A 218 12.38 -2.30 -15.28
N ALA A 219 11.39 -3.03 -15.78
CA ALA A 219 10.29 -3.51 -14.95
C ALA A 219 10.83 -4.35 -13.78
N GLY A 220 10.19 -4.27 -12.62
CA GLY A 220 10.65 -4.98 -11.44
C GLY A 220 10.18 -4.38 -10.12
N ALA A 221 10.57 -5.04 -9.04
CA ALA A 221 10.39 -4.55 -7.68
C ALA A 221 11.77 -4.23 -7.08
N TYR A 222 11.86 -3.11 -6.40
CA TYR A 222 13.11 -2.52 -5.94
C TYR A 222 13.00 -2.10 -4.47
N LEU A 223 14.06 -2.34 -3.72
CA LEU A 223 14.23 -1.85 -2.35
C LEU A 223 15.51 -1.02 -2.28
N TYR A 224 15.42 0.13 -1.63
CA TYR A 224 16.53 0.99 -1.28
C TYR A 224 16.60 1.10 0.24
N SER A 225 17.80 1.01 0.81
CA SER A 225 18.07 1.30 2.21
C SER A 225 19.39 2.04 2.33
N GLU A 226 19.46 3.02 3.22
CA GLU A 226 20.67 3.81 3.45
C GLU A 226 21.00 3.90 4.94
N THR A 227 22.28 3.92 5.25
CA THR A 227 22.84 4.10 6.59
C THR A 227 23.46 5.49 6.70
N ILE A 228 24.53 5.67 7.48
CA ILE A 228 25.29 6.93 7.50
C ILE A 228 26.39 6.90 6.44
N THR A 229 26.91 5.72 6.11
CA THR A 229 28.10 5.52 5.27
C THR A 229 27.78 4.84 3.96
N ASP A 230 26.76 3.97 3.93
CA ASP A 230 26.50 3.05 2.83
C ASP A 230 25.01 3.04 2.46
N PHE A 231 24.73 2.68 1.21
CA PHE A 231 23.38 2.33 0.76
C PHE A 231 23.37 0.94 0.11
N THR A 232 22.21 0.33 0.08
CA THR A 232 21.96 -0.95 -0.58
C THR A 232 20.77 -0.82 -1.52
N VAL A 233 20.91 -1.39 -2.72
CA VAL A 233 19.80 -1.56 -3.67
C VAL A 233 19.58 -3.05 -3.88
N THR A 234 18.35 -3.51 -3.69
CA THR A 234 17.92 -4.87 -4.03
C THR A 234 16.86 -4.78 -5.11
N ALA A 235 16.94 -5.64 -6.13
CA ALA A 235 15.96 -5.68 -7.20
C ALA A 235 15.53 -7.12 -7.50
N SER A 236 14.31 -7.27 -8.02
CA SER A 236 13.76 -8.54 -8.49
C SER A 236 12.84 -8.29 -9.68
N HIS A 237 12.67 -9.32 -10.52
CA HIS A 237 11.70 -9.30 -11.61
C HIS A 237 10.67 -10.42 -11.41
N ALA A 238 9.38 -10.08 -11.35
CA ALA A 238 8.35 -11.04 -10.96
C ALA A 238 8.13 -12.18 -11.97
N THR A 239 8.39 -11.94 -13.26
CA THR A 239 8.11 -12.89 -14.36
C THR A 239 9.34 -13.30 -15.18
N HIS A 240 10.52 -12.77 -14.87
CA HIS A 240 11.72 -13.00 -15.66
C HIS A 240 12.89 -13.41 -14.77
N THR A 241 13.63 -14.41 -15.25
CA THR A 241 14.91 -14.88 -14.72
C THR A 241 15.96 -14.67 -15.79
N ASN A 242 17.23 -14.67 -15.42
CA ASN A 242 18.37 -14.36 -16.29
C ASN A 242 18.33 -12.92 -16.84
N GLY A 243 19.50 -12.31 -16.97
CA GLY A 243 19.65 -10.94 -17.43
C GLY A 243 19.94 -9.97 -16.27
N ASN A 244 19.90 -8.68 -16.58
CA ASN A 244 20.33 -7.64 -15.66
C ASN A 244 19.25 -6.55 -15.55
N ILE A 245 19.19 -5.92 -14.39
CA ILE A 245 18.38 -4.74 -14.11
C ILE A 245 19.30 -3.56 -13.83
N LYS A 246 18.93 -2.39 -14.35
CA LYS A 246 19.68 -1.14 -14.16
C LYS A 246 18.95 -0.17 -13.24
N VAL A 247 19.72 0.38 -12.30
CA VAL A 247 19.28 1.39 -11.35
C VAL A 247 20.28 2.52 -11.31
N THR A 248 19.80 3.74 -11.26
CA THR A 248 20.58 4.96 -11.09
C THR A 248 20.21 5.56 -9.73
N VAL A 249 21.19 5.92 -8.90
CA VAL A 249 20.96 6.68 -7.67
C VAL A 249 21.84 7.92 -7.61
N ASP A 250 21.32 9.02 -7.08
CA ASP A 250 22.06 10.27 -6.87
C ASP A 250 22.91 10.24 -5.58
N GLN A 251 23.67 9.16 -5.41
CA GLN A 251 24.62 8.95 -4.32
C GLN A 251 25.90 8.34 -4.87
N ILE A 252 27.03 8.53 -4.19
CA ILE A 252 28.26 7.77 -4.49
C ILE A 252 28.21 6.46 -3.71
N GLY A 253 28.29 5.35 -4.43
CA GLY A 253 28.38 4.00 -3.86
C GLY A 253 29.40 3.16 -4.59
N PHE A 254 29.83 2.09 -3.94
CA PHE A 254 30.81 1.16 -4.48
C PHE A 254 30.29 -0.27 -4.33
N GLY A 255 30.74 -1.17 -5.20
CA GLY A 255 30.30 -2.55 -5.20
C GLY A 255 30.37 -3.18 -6.58
N GLU A 256 30.05 -4.47 -6.64
CA GLU A 256 29.91 -5.16 -7.92
C GLU A 256 28.76 -4.56 -8.73
N GLY A 257 29.00 -4.33 -10.03
CA GLY A 257 28.01 -3.73 -10.93
C GLY A 257 27.81 -2.23 -10.77
N CYS A 258 28.53 -1.56 -9.84
CA CYS A 258 28.46 -0.10 -9.65
C CYS A 258 29.47 0.63 -10.55
N SER A 259 29.00 1.69 -11.21
CA SER A 259 29.82 2.65 -11.96
C SER A 259 29.49 4.06 -11.48
N THR A 260 30.44 4.70 -10.80
CA THR A 260 30.26 6.04 -10.23
C THR A 260 30.66 7.13 -11.21
N SER A 261 29.90 8.22 -11.25
CA SER A 261 30.30 9.44 -11.93
C SER A 261 29.98 10.67 -11.08
N GLU A 262 30.89 11.66 -11.13
CA GLU A 262 30.71 12.95 -10.48
C GLU A 262 30.95 14.06 -11.52
N LYS A 263 29.91 14.83 -11.82
CA LYS A 263 29.98 15.98 -12.76
C LYS A 263 29.24 17.17 -12.16
N ASN A 264 29.88 18.33 -12.11
CA ASN A 264 29.26 19.58 -11.62
C ASN A 264 28.58 19.43 -10.23
N ASN A 265 29.24 18.75 -9.29
CA ASN A 265 28.71 18.41 -7.96
C ASN A 265 27.48 17.48 -7.93
N ALA A 266 27.02 16.96 -9.08
CA ALA A 266 26.05 15.88 -9.12
C ALA A 266 26.79 14.54 -8.97
N LYS A 267 26.47 13.84 -7.88
CA LYS A 267 27.01 12.52 -7.55
C LYS A 267 26.03 11.47 -8.04
N LYS A 268 26.51 10.49 -8.81
CA LYS A 268 25.67 9.46 -9.40
C LYS A 268 26.36 8.10 -9.34
N THR A 269 25.60 7.06 -9.02
CA THR A 269 26.02 5.67 -9.18
C THR A 269 25.03 4.96 -10.10
N ASP A 270 25.52 4.48 -11.24
CA ASP A 270 24.79 3.53 -12.09
C ASP A 270 25.07 2.12 -11.58
N ILE A 271 24.04 1.33 -11.33
CA ILE A 271 24.10 0.00 -10.71
C ILE A 271 23.49 -1.00 -11.69
N THR A 272 24.23 -2.08 -11.98
CA THR A 272 23.75 -3.23 -12.76
C THR A 272 23.63 -4.45 -11.84
N LEU A 273 22.41 -4.93 -11.62
CA LEU A 273 22.11 -6.09 -10.77
C LEU A 273 21.75 -7.28 -11.66
N ALA A 274 22.43 -8.42 -11.47
CA ALA A 274 22.09 -9.65 -12.16
C ALA A 274 20.84 -10.30 -11.54
N LEU A 275 19.91 -10.73 -12.39
CA LEU A 275 18.75 -11.51 -11.97
C LEU A 275 19.13 -12.97 -11.75
N PRO A 276 18.45 -13.68 -10.82
CA PRO A 276 18.66 -15.10 -10.61
C PRO A 276 18.52 -15.91 -11.91
N SER A 277 19.39 -16.90 -12.08
CA SER A 277 19.43 -17.75 -13.28
C SER A 277 18.47 -18.95 -13.23
N SER A 278 18.00 -19.31 -12.02
CA SER A 278 17.05 -20.39 -11.77
C SER A 278 15.84 -19.85 -11.00
N PRO A 279 14.62 -20.34 -11.28
CA PRO A 279 13.42 -19.99 -10.52
C PRO A 279 13.35 -20.60 -9.10
N ASP A 280 14.27 -21.50 -8.72
CA ASP A 280 14.23 -22.25 -7.45
C ASP A 280 15.05 -21.61 -6.30
N LEU A 281 14.86 -20.31 -6.04
CA LEU A 281 15.36 -19.62 -4.84
C LEU A 281 14.22 -19.22 -3.91
#